data_AF-A4HRW2-F1
#
_entry.id   AF-A4HRW2-F1
#
_cell.length_a   1.000
_cell.length_b   1.000
_cell.length_c   1.000
_cell.angle_alpha   90.00
_cell.angle_beta   90.00
_cell.angle_gamma   90.00
#
_symmetry.space_group_name_H-M   'P 1'
#
loop_
_entity.id
_entity.type
_entity.pdbx_description
1 polymer ?
#
loop_
_entity_poly.entity_id
_entity_poly.type
_entity_poly.pdbx_seq_one_letter_code
_entity_poly.pdbx_strand_id
1 'polypeptide(L)'
;MGNSTSSVGGAAPPQQQDQRQSSKTPSCRICCACPQERRARDECTLLRNVDECETEIEAFYACLRREGFSAEEVNALKRNTKTM
;
A
#
# COMPACT_ATOMS: atom_id res chain seq x y z
N MET A 1 -20.46 46.49 -16.26
CA MET A 1 -20.79 45.24 -15.56
C MET A 1 -19.46 44.62 -15.16
N GLY A 2 -18.98 44.92 -13.95
CA GLY A 2 -19.03 43.98 -12.82
C GLY A 2 -17.83 43.02 -12.91
N ASN A 3 -16.75 43.28 -12.16
CA ASN A 3 -16.46 42.63 -10.86
C ASN A 3 -16.14 41.13 -11.06
N SER A 4 -15.03 40.54 -10.59
CA SER A 4 -14.26 40.82 -9.38
C SER A 4 -12.92 40.05 -9.43
N THR A 5 -11.91 40.67 -8.84
CA THR A 5 -10.87 40.08 -7.99
C THR A 5 -11.13 38.66 -7.46
N SER A 6 -10.11 37.80 -7.60
CA SER A 6 -9.64 36.78 -6.63
C SER A 6 -8.28 36.30 -7.19
N SER A 7 -7.15 36.95 -6.94
CA SER A 7 -6.40 37.06 -5.68
C SER A 7 -6.16 35.71 -5.00
N VAL A 8 -4.88 35.34 -5.02
CA VAL A 8 -4.11 34.47 -4.10
C VAL A 8 -4.49 33.00 -4.05
N GLY A 9 -3.59 32.03 -3.93
CA GLY A 9 -2.14 32.00 -3.74
C GLY A 9 -1.78 30.51 -3.87
N GLY A 10 -0.70 30.18 -4.57
CA GLY A 10 0.52 29.85 -3.86
C GLY A 10 0.47 28.40 -3.39
N ALA A 11 0.96 27.51 -4.26
CA ALA A 11 1.19 26.11 -3.98
C ALA A 11 1.96 25.93 -2.67
N ALA A 12 1.38 25.18 -1.72
CA ALA A 12 2.10 24.65 -0.58
C ALA A 12 3.02 23.50 -1.07
N PRO A 13 4.34 23.57 -0.94
CA PRO A 13 5.21 22.41 -1.04
C PRO A 13 5.06 21.55 0.23
N PRO A 14 5.31 20.23 0.14
CA PRO A 14 5.01 19.29 1.20
C PRO A 14 6.01 19.46 2.34
N GLN A 15 5.52 19.85 3.51
CA GLN A 15 6.31 19.73 4.74
C GLN A 15 6.41 18.26 5.12
N GLN A 16 7.57 17.69 4.80
CA GLN A 16 8.25 16.76 5.70
C GLN A 16 8.32 17.39 7.09
N GLN A 17 7.71 16.72 8.07
CA GLN A 17 8.21 16.71 9.43
C GLN A 17 8.38 15.26 9.87
N ASP A 18 9.65 14.99 10.09
CA ASP A 18 10.28 13.85 10.74
C ASP A 18 9.69 13.55 12.13
N GLN A 19 9.94 12.31 12.58
CA GLN A 19 10.05 11.92 13.99
C GLN A 19 8.83 11.37 14.74
N ARG A 20 8.45 10.13 14.42
CA ARG A 20 8.46 9.06 15.44
C ARG A 20 9.18 7.83 14.90
N GLN A 21 10.47 7.81 15.21
CA GLN A 21 11.27 6.62 15.39
C GLN A 21 10.71 5.83 16.58
N SER A 22 9.60 5.14 16.37
CA SER A 22 9.38 3.87 17.05
C SER A 22 9.71 2.85 16.00
N SER A 23 10.68 1.99 16.26
CA SER A 23 10.86 0.72 15.55
C SER A 23 9.48 0.10 15.30
N LYS A 24 8.88 0.37 14.13
CA LYS A 24 7.62 -0.23 13.72
C LYS A 24 7.98 -1.60 13.19
N THR A 25 8.52 -2.44 14.07
CA THR A 25 8.30 -3.86 13.89
C THR A 25 6.80 -4.00 13.70
N PRO A 26 6.32 -4.58 12.60
CA PRO A 26 4.90 -4.80 12.45
C PRO A 26 4.49 -5.66 13.63
N SER A 27 3.81 -5.07 14.63
CA SER A 27 3.41 -5.80 15.84
C SER A 27 2.38 -6.89 15.52
N CYS A 28 1.88 -6.89 14.30
CA CYS A 28 1.01 -7.90 13.74
C CYS A 28 1.68 -8.60 12.56
N ARG A 29 1.44 -9.91 12.45
CA ARG A 29 1.85 -10.71 11.28
C ARG A 29 1.21 -10.16 10.00
N ILE A 30 1.77 -10.54 8.84
CA ILE A 30 1.23 -10.28 7.50
C ILE A 30 -0.29 -10.59 7.41
N CYS A 31 -0.75 -11.56 8.21
CA CYS A 31 -2.15 -11.96 8.28
C CYS A 31 -3.09 -10.93 8.95
N CYS A 32 -2.59 -9.97 9.72
CA CYS A 32 -3.43 -9.00 10.43
C CYS A 32 -3.33 -7.58 9.87
N ALA A 33 -2.28 -7.30 9.10
CA ALA A 33 -1.98 -5.97 8.58
C ALA A 33 -2.98 -5.52 7.50
N CYS A 34 -3.35 -6.43 6.60
CA CYS A 34 -4.17 -6.11 5.43
C CYS A 34 -5.29 -7.13 5.23
N PRO A 35 -6.29 -7.22 6.13
CA PRO A 35 -7.33 -8.24 6.05
C PRO A 35 -8.21 -8.13 4.80
N GLN A 36 -8.45 -6.91 4.32
CA GLN A 36 -9.27 -6.66 3.13
C GLN A 36 -8.51 -7.02 1.84
N GLU A 37 -7.28 -6.54 1.68
CA GLU A 37 -6.44 -6.85 0.51
C GLU A 37 -6.04 -8.33 0.46
N ARG A 38 -5.73 -8.93 1.62
CA ARG A 38 -5.48 -10.36 1.71
C ARG A 38 -6.69 -11.16 1.25
N ARG A 39 -7.90 -10.80 1.72
CA ARG A 39 -9.13 -11.49 1.31
C ARG A 39 -9.38 -11.32 -0.17
N ALA A 40 -9.23 -10.12 -0.73
CA ALA A 40 -9.41 -9.87 -2.17
C ALA A 40 -8.43 -10.72 -3.00
N ARG A 41 -7.15 -10.74 -2.61
CA ARG A 41 -6.14 -11.59 -3.23
C ARG A 41 -6.50 -13.07 -3.12
N ASP A 42 -6.83 -13.54 -1.92
CA ASP A 42 -7.19 -14.94 -1.67
C ASP A 42 -8.39 -15.35 -2.52
N GLU A 43 -9.46 -14.55 -2.52
CA GLU A 43 -10.66 -14.77 -3.34
C GLU A 43 -10.34 -14.79 -4.84
N CYS A 44 -9.50 -13.85 -5.30
CA CYS A 44 -9.08 -13.83 -6.70
C CYS A 44 -8.27 -15.09 -7.05
N THR A 45 -7.29 -15.47 -6.23
CA THR A 45 -6.46 -16.68 -6.46
C THR A 45 -7.25 -17.99 -6.31
N LEU A 46 -8.40 -17.97 -5.63
CA LEU A 46 -9.33 -19.10 -5.58
C LEU A 46 -10.15 -19.24 -6.87
N LEU A 47 -10.47 -18.11 -7.51
CA LEU A 47 -11.29 -18.07 -8.73
C LEU A 47 -10.44 -18.10 -10.02
N ARG A 48 -9.22 -17.56 -9.97
CA ARG A 48 -8.33 -17.30 -11.10
C ARG A 48 -6.89 -17.63 -10.72
N ASN A 49 -6.00 -17.60 -11.70
CA ASN A 49 -4.56 -17.76 -11.46
C ASN A 49 -3.95 -16.48 -10.88
N VAL A 50 -2.78 -16.64 -10.26
CA VAL A 50 -2.00 -15.53 -9.68
C VAL A 50 -1.73 -14.40 -10.69
N ASP A 51 -1.46 -14.73 -11.95
CA ASP A 51 -1.17 -13.74 -12.99
C ASP A 51 -2.40 -12.87 -13.33
N GLU A 52 -3.61 -13.42 -13.24
CA GLU A 52 -4.85 -12.66 -13.47
C GLU A 52 -5.23 -11.76 -12.27
N CYS A 53 -4.62 -12.02 -11.11
CA CYS A 53 -4.87 -11.32 -9.85
C CYS A 53 -3.78 -10.30 -9.52
N GLU A 54 -3.03 -9.85 -10.53
CA GLU A 54 -1.93 -8.89 -10.37
C GLU A 54 -2.38 -7.62 -9.63
N THR A 55 -3.60 -7.14 -9.88
CA THR A 55 -4.17 -5.96 -9.23
C THR A 55 -4.34 -6.16 -7.72
N GLU A 56 -4.97 -7.27 -7.31
CA GLU A 56 -5.19 -7.61 -5.91
C GLU A 56 -3.88 -7.89 -5.18
N ILE A 57 -2.94 -8.52 -5.87
CA ILE A 57 -1.59 -8.82 -5.36
C ILE A 57 -0.81 -7.53 -5.12
N GLU A 58 -0.81 -6.60 -6.08
CA GLU A 58 -0.12 -5.32 -5.95
C GLU A 58 -0.74 -4.46 -4.85
N ALA A 59 -2.07 -4.48 -4.72
CA ALA A 59 -2.79 -3.77 -3.68
C ALA A 59 -2.44 -4.34 -2.27
N PHE A 60 -2.40 -5.66 -2.12
CA PHE A 60 -1.91 -6.32 -0.91
C PHE A 60 -0.47 -5.94 -0.55
N TYR A 61 0.45 -5.95 -1.52
CA TYR A 61 1.84 -5.53 -1.30
C TYR A 61 1.98 -4.05 -0.97
N ALA A 62 1.19 -3.19 -1.61
CA ALA A 62 1.14 -1.77 -1.30
C ALA A 62 0.67 -1.54 0.15
N CYS A 63 -0.33 -2.30 0.59
CA CYS A 63 -0.80 -2.27 1.97
C CYS A 63 0.29 -2.73 2.95
N LEU A 64 1.00 -3.84 2.68
CA LEU A 64 2.11 -4.29 3.54
C LEU A 64 3.23 -3.24 3.66
N ARG A 65 3.58 -2.57 2.56
CA ARG A 65 4.57 -1.48 2.59
C ARG A 65 4.11 -0.30 3.45
N ARG A 66 2.80 0.01 3.46
CA ARG A 66 2.21 1.07 4.29
C ARG A 66 2.19 0.68 5.78
N GLU A 67 1.92 -0.59 6.07
CA GLU A 67 1.86 -1.13 7.43
C GLU A 67 3.24 -1.25 8.11
N GLY A 68 4.32 -1.14 7.33
CA GLY A 68 5.70 -1.14 7.83
C GLY A 68 6.48 -2.43 7.56
N PHE A 69 5.96 -3.32 6.70
CA PHE A 69 6.76 -4.44 6.20
C PHE A 69 7.83 -3.93 5.24
N SER A 70 9.03 -4.50 5.33
CA SER A 70 10.16 -4.10 4.49
C SER A 70 9.88 -4.39 3.03
N ALA A 71 10.42 -3.56 2.13
CA ALA A 71 10.34 -3.81 0.70
C ALA A 71 10.89 -5.20 0.32
N GLU A 72 11.92 -5.68 1.03
CA GLU A 72 12.49 -7.02 0.85
C GLU A 72 11.51 -8.14 1.21
N GLU A 73 10.80 -8.03 2.34
CA GLU A 73 9.78 -9.00 2.76
C GLU A 73 8.63 -9.05 1.74
N VAL A 74 8.17 -7.88 1.32
CA VAL A 74 7.12 -7.74 0.31
C VAL A 74 7.58 -8.32 -1.04
N ASN A 75 8.81 -8.05 -1.46
CA ASN A 75 9.37 -8.60 -2.70
C ASN A 75 9.59 -10.12 -2.62
N ALA A 76 10.01 -10.65 -1.46
CA ALA A 76 10.10 -12.09 -1.24
C ALA A 76 8.73 -12.75 -1.39
N LEU A 77 7.68 -12.11 -0.88
CA LEU A 77 6.30 -12.56 -1.02
C LEU A 77 5.84 -12.52 -2.50
N LYS A 78 6.20 -11.47 -3.25
CA LYS A 78 5.94 -11.36 -4.70
C LYS A 78 6.60 -12.48 -5.49
N ARG A 79 7.87 -12.80 -5.21
CA ARG A 79 8.59 -13.90 -5.86
C ARG A 79 7.98 -15.26 -5.54
N ASN A 80 7.64 -15.51 -4.27
CA ASN A 80 7.04 -16.78 -3.86
C ASN A 80 5.67 -17.00 -4.53
N THR A 81 4.85 -15.95 -4.62
CA THR A 81 3.52 -16.04 -5.22
C THR A 81 3.60 -16.29 -6.74
N LYS A 82 4.59 -15.71 -7.44
CA LYS A 82 4.83 -15.94 -8.87
C LYS A 82 5.42 -17.32 -9.20
N THR A 83 5.89 -18.06 -8.20
CA THR A 83 6.51 -19.38 -8.39
C THR A 83 5.52 -20.53 -8.22
N MET A 84 4.32 -20.25 -7.70
CA MET A 84 3.23 -21.22 -7.55
C MET A 84 2.30 -21.18 -8.75
#